data_AF-L1JVJ4-F1
#
_entry.id   AF-L1JVJ4-F1
#
_cell.length_a   1.000
_cell.length_b   1.000
_cell.length_c   1.000
_cell.angle_alpha   90.00
_cell.angle_beta   90.00
_cell.angle_gamma   90.00
#
_symmetry.space_group_name_H-M   'P 1'
#
loop_
_entity.id
_entity.type
_entity.pdbx_description
1 polymer ?
#
loop_
_entity_poly.entity_id
_entity_poly.type
_entity_poly.pdbx_seq_one_letter_code
_entity_poly.pdbx_strand_id
1 'polypeptide(L)'
;MSKEFPELRRGESEQLIDQAIADVLPSEDPFESPNFDVIAMLNKHFPNELSLTSIETTCDRLAVKMNELDISILHAVELQSSEGEAAKQDLERANRSVSELMANLKSIKERGEATKSMVHEICRDIQTLDFAKQNLTTTIIALRRLNMLENAIEQLSEMTAARAYKEAANLLEAMTQLAANFDAFKNVPKVCELLASVRALRSQLQAQVLEEFKLHINVTMPEDVSCMLKDAAQVVCVLGQGLILKLVKWFSDKELGEYENLFDPSKHPAGLESVEKRFAWLRRWLRSFSFSYGEVMPSSWEVPRVVSEEFCHRTRNHLAQLLQKKSKEMDVRLLMHVIQKTIEFEQELSGRFFVAGVEAEAEGKAGEGEGASNEGRMKFAVNCGSENRRSAFDRIISRVFKPYMSLFLKLERAHMADLVKSLLSKEDWGAGLDNETEEEEAPVLSSTGELFLYIKRSLNQCSAVDTGETLLHLSRAFEETLIQYAQGLHKHIAEKAR
;
A
#
# COMPACT_ATOMS: atom_id res chain seq x y z
N MET A 1 32.64 -42.33 23.01
CA MET A 1 33.66 -43.24 22.44
C MET A 1 34.60 -43.64 23.56
N SER A 2 34.28 -44.73 24.24
CA SER A 2 35.17 -45.36 25.21
C SER A 2 36.11 -46.28 24.44
N LYS A 3 37.42 -46.01 24.46
CA LYS A 3 38.42 -46.96 24.00
C LYS A 3 38.89 -47.75 25.21
N GLU A 4 38.52 -49.03 25.24
CA GLU A 4 39.09 -50.04 26.12
C GLU A 4 40.58 -50.21 25.80
N PHE A 5 41.42 -50.22 26.83
CA PHE A 5 42.79 -50.72 26.75
C PHE A 5 42.81 -52.18 27.23
N PRO A 6 43.57 -53.08 26.59
CA PRO A 6 43.54 -54.51 26.91
C PRO A 6 44.43 -54.82 28.12
N GLU A 7 43.87 -55.58 29.07
CA GLU A 7 44.61 -56.13 30.21
C GLU A 7 45.56 -57.25 29.72
N LEU A 8 46.87 -57.00 29.70
CA LEU A 8 47.88 -58.05 29.57
C LEU A 8 47.95 -58.87 30.88
N ARG A 9 47.95 -60.21 30.75
CA ARG A 9 48.05 -61.15 31.87
C ARG A 9 49.44 -61.06 32.51
N ARG A 10 49.47 -60.79 33.83
CA ARG A 10 50.68 -60.59 34.68
C ARG A 10 51.87 -61.54 34.46
N GLY A 11 51.63 -62.79 34.05
CA GLY A 11 52.70 -63.77 33.87
C GLY A 11 53.60 -63.52 32.67
N GLU A 12 53.08 -62.95 31.58
CA GLU A 12 53.88 -62.65 30.38
C GLU A 12 54.73 -61.38 30.56
N SER A 13 54.25 -60.43 31.38
CA SER A 13 55.01 -59.22 31.72
C SER A 13 56.24 -59.53 32.58
N GLU A 14 56.17 -60.47 33.52
CA GLU A 14 57.33 -60.80 34.38
C GLU A 14 58.46 -61.43 33.56
N GLN A 15 58.15 -62.35 32.63
CA GLN A 15 59.17 -62.95 31.75
C GLN A 15 59.79 -61.95 30.77
N LEU A 16 58.99 -61.00 30.25
CA LEU A 16 59.49 -59.92 29.41
C LEU A 16 60.34 -58.91 30.18
N ILE A 17 60.00 -58.65 31.45
CA ILE A 17 60.79 -57.80 32.34
C ILE A 17 62.12 -58.49 32.66
N ASP A 18 62.12 -59.77 33.00
CA ASP A 18 63.35 -60.52 33.29
C ASP A 18 64.24 -60.66 32.05
N GLN A 19 63.67 -60.88 30.86
CA GLN A 19 64.42 -60.83 29.59
C GLN A 19 64.95 -59.44 29.27
N ALA A 20 64.16 -58.39 29.49
CA ALA A 20 64.59 -57.01 29.27
C ALA A 20 65.69 -56.59 30.26
N ILE A 21 65.65 -57.09 31.50
CA ILE A 21 66.71 -56.87 32.51
C ILE A 21 67.98 -57.61 32.10
N ALA A 22 67.88 -58.85 31.61
CA ALA A 22 69.02 -59.64 31.15
C ALA A 22 69.70 -59.05 29.90
N ASP A 23 68.95 -58.44 28.97
CA ASP A 23 69.50 -57.75 27.80
C ASP A 23 70.17 -56.39 28.16
N VAL A 24 69.67 -55.71 29.19
CA VAL A 24 70.20 -54.41 29.64
C VAL A 24 71.44 -54.55 30.52
N LEU A 25 71.60 -55.69 31.21
CA LEU A 25 72.74 -56.00 32.09
C LEU A 25 73.28 -57.42 31.80
N PRO A 26 74.10 -57.62 30.75
CA PRO A 26 74.80 -58.88 30.54
C PRO A 26 75.87 -59.04 31.64
N SER A 27 75.53 -59.80 32.67
CA SER A 27 76.44 -60.16 33.74
C SER A 27 77.37 -61.30 33.28
N GLU A 28 78.65 -61.00 33.09
CA GLU A 28 79.72 -61.99 32.91
C GLU A 28 80.24 -62.53 34.26
N ASP A 29 79.50 -62.33 35.37
CA ASP A 29 79.96 -62.71 36.70
C ASP A 29 79.85 -64.24 36.91
N PRO A 30 80.97 -64.96 37.10
CA PRO A 30 80.95 -66.41 37.34
C PRO A 30 80.11 -66.82 38.56
N PHE A 31 79.91 -65.91 39.53
CA PHE A 31 79.13 -66.12 40.74
C PHE A 31 77.61 -66.14 40.52
N GLU A 32 77.11 -65.60 39.40
CA GLU A 32 75.67 -65.61 39.07
C GLU A 32 75.28 -66.83 38.23
N SER A 33 76.24 -67.68 37.84
CA SER A 33 75.95 -68.92 37.13
C SER A 33 75.39 -69.99 38.07
N PRO A 34 74.29 -70.68 37.72
CA PRO A 34 73.63 -71.64 38.63
C PRO A 34 74.43 -72.92 38.91
N ASN A 35 75.57 -73.14 38.22
CA ASN A 35 76.46 -74.29 38.37
C ASN A 35 77.81 -73.94 39.03
N PHE A 36 77.84 -72.87 39.82
CA PHE A 36 79.05 -72.41 40.48
C PHE A 36 79.59 -73.42 41.52
N ASP A 37 80.72 -74.07 41.21
CA ASP A 37 81.39 -75.02 42.09
C ASP A 37 82.51 -74.34 42.90
N VAL A 38 82.19 -74.10 44.18
CA VAL A 38 83.07 -73.49 45.17
C VAL A 38 84.38 -74.28 45.34
N ILE A 39 84.31 -75.62 45.24
CA ILE A 39 85.45 -76.51 45.48
C ILE A 39 86.42 -76.46 44.30
N ALA A 40 85.89 -76.44 43.07
CA ALA A 40 86.70 -76.28 41.87
C ALA A 40 87.46 -74.95 41.84
N MET A 41 86.83 -73.88 42.32
CA MET A 41 87.47 -72.56 42.40
C MET A 41 88.52 -72.49 43.50
N LEU A 42 88.26 -73.09 44.67
CA LEU A 42 89.24 -73.21 45.76
C LEU A 42 90.47 -74.02 45.34
N ASN A 43 90.28 -75.15 44.65
CA ASN A 43 91.38 -75.98 44.14
C ASN A 43 92.18 -75.27 43.03
N LYS A 44 91.54 -74.39 42.25
CA LYS A 44 92.22 -73.54 41.27
C LYS A 44 93.07 -72.45 41.94
N HIS A 45 92.63 -71.92 43.08
CA HIS A 45 93.36 -70.91 43.84
C HIS A 45 94.45 -71.50 44.76
N PHE A 46 94.31 -72.75 45.22
CA PHE A 46 95.32 -73.44 46.06
C PHE A 46 95.58 -74.88 45.57
N PRO A 47 96.41 -75.07 44.52
CA PRO A 47 96.62 -76.40 43.95
C PRO A 47 97.56 -77.33 44.76
N ASN A 48 98.51 -76.78 45.54
CA ASN A 48 99.56 -77.55 46.25
C ASN A 48 99.82 -77.00 47.67
N GLU A 49 100.35 -77.84 48.58
CA GLU A 49 100.56 -77.53 50.01
C GLU A 49 101.45 -76.30 50.28
N LEU A 50 102.38 -75.96 49.38
CA LEU A 50 103.18 -74.73 49.49
C LEU A 50 102.38 -73.45 49.23
N SER A 51 101.26 -73.52 48.51
CA SER A 51 100.36 -72.39 48.21
C SER A 51 99.52 -71.96 49.41
N LEU A 52 99.41 -72.80 50.45
CA LEU A 52 98.76 -72.45 51.73
C LEU A 52 99.49 -71.33 52.48
N THR A 53 100.77 -71.08 52.17
CA THR A 53 101.49 -69.91 52.72
C THR A 53 100.96 -68.57 52.18
N SER A 54 100.23 -68.58 51.06
CA SER A 54 99.59 -67.39 50.46
C SER A 54 98.10 -67.27 50.79
N ILE A 55 97.60 -68.10 51.71
CA ILE A 55 96.18 -68.07 52.12
C ILE A 55 95.86 -66.78 52.88
N GLU A 56 96.78 -66.30 53.71
CA GLU A 56 96.59 -65.05 54.46
C GLU A 56 96.51 -63.86 53.49
N THR A 57 97.39 -63.79 52.48
CA THR A 57 97.40 -62.67 51.52
C THR A 57 96.19 -62.66 50.58
N THR A 58 95.66 -63.83 50.23
CA THR A 58 94.44 -63.95 49.42
C THR A 58 93.18 -63.69 50.23
N CYS A 59 93.15 -64.11 51.50
CA CYS A 59 92.09 -63.78 52.44
C CYS A 59 92.07 -62.27 52.73
N ASP A 60 93.24 -61.64 52.89
CA ASP A 60 93.37 -60.18 53.02
C ASP A 60 92.89 -59.46 51.76
N ARG A 61 93.24 -59.95 50.57
CA ARG A 61 92.75 -59.37 49.30
C ARG A 61 91.24 -59.49 49.13
N LEU A 62 90.66 -60.63 49.52
CA LEU A 62 89.21 -60.82 49.52
C LEU A 62 88.54 -59.94 50.56
N ALA A 63 89.12 -59.79 51.76
CA ALA A 63 88.63 -58.89 52.79
C ALA A 63 88.68 -57.42 52.32
N VAL A 64 89.73 -57.01 51.62
CA VAL A 64 89.83 -55.67 51.01
C VAL A 64 88.76 -55.48 49.94
N LYS A 65 88.58 -56.44 49.02
CA LYS A 65 87.54 -56.36 47.99
C LYS A 65 86.12 -56.38 48.57
N MET A 66 85.89 -57.17 49.62
CA MET A 66 84.61 -57.24 50.30
C MET A 66 84.31 -55.89 50.98
N ASN A 67 85.31 -55.29 51.63
CA ASN A 67 85.18 -53.92 52.14
C ASN A 67 84.95 -52.88 51.04
N GLU A 68 85.65 -52.96 49.90
CA GLU A 68 85.43 -52.04 48.78
C GLU A 68 84.01 -52.17 48.19
N LEU A 69 83.51 -53.40 48.05
CA LEU A 69 82.15 -53.67 47.60
C LEU A 69 81.11 -53.22 48.63
N ASP A 70 81.33 -53.48 49.91
CA ASP A 70 80.45 -53.02 50.99
C ASP A 70 80.38 -51.49 51.01
N ILE A 71 81.51 -50.80 50.83
CA ILE A 71 81.55 -49.34 50.69
C ILE A 71 80.81 -48.87 49.44
N SER A 72 80.97 -49.54 48.30
CA SER A 72 80.29 -49.18 47.05
C SER A 72 78.77 -49.43 47.11
N ILE A 73 78.34 -50.52 47.75
CA ILE A 73 76.93 -50.85 47.96
C ILE A 73 76.31 -49.83 48.92
N LEU A 74 76.99 -49.52 50.03
CA LEU A 74 76.54 -48.49 50.97
C LEU A 74 76.37 -47.15 50.24
N HIS A 75 77.36 -46.73 49.45
CA HIS A 75 77.27 -45.48 48.69
C HIS A 75 76.13 -45.49 47.66
N ALA A 76 75.91 -46.60 46.94
CA ALA A 76 74.81 -46.71 45.97
C ALA A 76 73.43 -46.72 46.64
N VAL A 77 73.29 -47.42 47.78
CA VAL A 77 72.06 -47.45 48.57
C VAL A 77 71.77 -46.09 49.20
N GLU A 78 72.79 -45.38 49.68
CA GLU A 78 72.65 -44.01 50.18
C GLU A 78 72.21 -43.05 49.07
N LEU A 79 72.82 -43.13 47.88
CA LEU A 79 72.47 -42.29 46.73
C LEU A 79 71.03 -42.58 46.25
N GLN A 80 70.66 -43.85 46.09
CA GLN A 80 69.32 -44.25 45.65
C GLN A 80 68.24 -43.96 46.70
N SER A 81 68.56 -44.11 47.99
CA SER A 81 67.65 -43.72 49.07
C SER A 81 67.43 -42.20 49.07
N SER A 82 68.50 -41.42 48.92
CA SER A 82 68.45 -39.95 48.86
C SER A 82 67.67 -39.45 47.63
N GLU A 83 67.98 -39.95 46.44
CA GLU A 83 67.33 -39.55 45.19
C GLU A 83 65.89 -40.07 45.09
N GLY A 84 65.61 -41.28 45.60
CA GLY A 84 64.26 -41.84 45.66
C GLY A 84 63.36 -41.08 46.65
N GLU A 85 63.91 -40.67 47.79
CA GLU A 85 63.18 -39.85 48.77
C GLU A 85 62.95 -38.42 48.25
N ALA A 86 63.94 -37.82 47.57
CA ALA A 86 63.79 -36.53 46.89
C ALA A 86 62.74 -36.57 45.77
N ALA A 87 62.79 -37.58 44.89
CA ALA A 87 61.82 -37.74 43.80
C ALA A 87 60.40 -37.98 44.33
N LYS A 88 60.25 -38.76 45.41
CA LYS A 88 58.97 -38.97 46.08
C LYS A 88 58.45 -37.67 46.70
N GLN A 89 59.31 -36.90 47.37
CA GLN A 89 58.94 -35.60 47.92
C GLN A 89 58.51 -34.60 46.84
N ASP A 90 59.20 -34.56 45.70
CA ASP A 90 58.85 -33.69 44.59
C ASP A 90 57.54 -34.11 43.91
N LEU A 91 57.29 -35.41 43.77
CA LEU A 91 56.00 -35.92 43.27
C LEU A 91 54.86 -35.56 44.23
N GLU A 92 55.07 -35.72 45.55
CA GLU A 92 54.09 -35.31 46.55
C GLU A 92 53.87 -33.78 46.56
N ARG A 93 54.92 -32.98 46.35
CA ARG A 93 54.79 -31.53 46.18
C ARG A 93 54.00 -31.17 44.93
N ALA A 94 54.30 -31.77 43.79
CA ALA A 94 53.56 -31.55 42.55
C ALA A 94 52.08 -31.94 42.70
N ASN A 95 51.81 -33.09 43.34
CA ASN A 95 50.43 -33.55 43.55
C ASN A 95 49.66 -32.66 44.54
N ARG A 96 50.34 -32.12 45.56
CA ARG A 96 49.77 -31.09 46.45
C ARG A 96 49.44 -29.81 45.67
N SER A 97 50.35 -29.30 44.85
CA SER A 97 50.12 -28.11 44.02
C SER A 97 48.99 -28.30 42.99
N VAL A 98 48.87 -29.48 42.38
CA VAL A 98 47.77 -29.80 41.47
C VAL A 98 46.44 -29.87 42.21
N SER A 99 46.42 -30.49 43.39
CA SER A 99 45.23 -30.55 44.23
C SER A 99 44.78 -29.14 44.66
N GLU A 100 45.74 -28.28 45.01
CA GLU A 100 45.48 -26.88 45.34
C GLU A 100 44.95 -26.09 44.13
N LEU A 101 45.53 -26.30 42.93
CA LEU A 101 45.05 -25.68 41.70
C LEU A 101 43.62 -26.13 41.35
N MET A 102 43.31 -27.42 41.49
CA MET A 102 41.96 -27.93 41.26
C MET A 102 40.96 -27.35 42.27
N ALA A 103 41.36 -27.22 43.53
CA ALA A 103 40.55 -26.54 44.54
C ALA A 103 40.32 -25.07 44.18
N ASN A 104 41.36 -24.37 43.73
CA ASN A 104 41.27 -22.98 43.28
C ASN A 104 40.39 -22.84 42.03
N LEU A 105 40.49 -23.74 41.06
CA LEU A 105 39.68 -23.72 39.84
C LEU A 105 38.20 -24.02 40.15
N LYS A 106 37.94 -24.94 41.07
CA LYS A 106 36.59 -25.20 41.58
C LYS A 106 36.01 -23.97 42.28
N SER A 107 36.79 -23.31 43.14
CA SER A 107 36.40 -22.05 43.80
C SER A 107 36.13 -20.93 42.79
N ILE A 108 36.97 -20.77 41.76
CA ILE A 108 36.76 -19.79 40.69
C ILE A 108 35.48 -20.10 39.90
N LYS A 109 35.21 -21.38 39.61
CA LYS A 109 33.99 -21.80 38.91
C LYS A 109 32.75 -21.50 39.75
N GLU A 110 32.74 -21.87 41.02
CA GLU A 110 31.64 -21.58 41.94
C GLU A 110 31.41 -20.07 42.08
N ARG A 111 32.49 -19.28 42.20
CA ARG A 111 32.43 -17.81 42.17
C ARG A 111 31.91 -17.26 40.85
N GLY A 112 32.28 -17.86 39.73
CA GLY A 112 31.81 -17.48 38.39
C GLY A 112 30.31 -17.75 38.22
N GLU A 113 29.83 -18.90 38.68
CA GLU A 113 28.40 -19.24 38.69
C GLU A 113 27.60 -18.30 39.62
N ALA A 114 28.13 -18.03 40.82
CA ALA A 114 27.52 -17.06 41.74
C ALA A 114 27.46 -15.65 41.14
N THR A 115 28.54 -15.21 40.47
CA THR A 115 28.60 -13.89 39.82
C THR A 115 27.64 -13.83 38.63
N LYS A 116 27.53 -14.90 37.82
CA LYS A 116 26.55 -14.98 36.74
C LYS A 116 25.13 -14.89 37.26
N SER A 117 24.80 -15.62 38.34
CA SER A 117 23.47 -15.57 38.95
C SER A 117 23.16 -14.16 39.47
N MET A 118 24.11 -13.54 40.16
CA MET A 118 23.99 -12.16 40.65
C MET A 118 23.76 -11.16 39.52
N VAL A 119 24.55 -11.24 38.43
CA VAL A 119 24.39 -10.35 37.27
C VAL A 119 23.05 -10.58 36.57
N HIS A 120 22.58 -11.83 36.48
CA HIS A 120 21.27 -12.13 35.90
C HIS A 120 20.14 -11.51 36.74
N GLU A 121 20.22 -11.56 38.07
CA GLU A 121 19.27 -10.86 38.95
C GLU A 121 19.31 -9.35 38.73
N ILE A 122 20.50 -8.75 38.64
CA ILE A 122 20.67 -7.32 38.34
C ILE A 122 20.03 -6.96 36.99
N CYS A 123 20.27 -7.75 35.94
CA CYS A 123 19.67 -7.51 34.62
C CYS A 123 18.15 -7.64 34.64
N ARG A 124 17.59 -8.60 35.39
CA ARG A 124 16.14 -8.72 35.58
C ARG A 124 15.58 -7.48 36.25
N ASP A 125 16.23 -7.00 37.31
CA ASP A 125 15.78 -5.83 38.05
C ASP A 125 15.85 -4.56 37.17
N ILE A 126 16.92 -4.40 36.36
CA ILE A 126 17.02 -3.33 35.36
C ILE A 126 15.86 -3.41 34.35
N GLN A 127 15.52 -4.59 33.85
CA GLN A 127 14.38 -4.75 32.95
C GLN A 127 13.07 -4.35 33.62
N THR A 128 12.83 -4.76 34.88
CA THR A 128 11.62 -4.34 35.60
C THR A 128 11.56 -2.83 35.78
N LEU A 129 12.70 -2.18 36.03
CA LEU A 129 12.81 -0.74 36.13
C LEU A 129 12.54 -0.07 34.78
N ASP A 130 13.04 -0.62 33.67
CA ASP A 130 12.77 -0.12 32.33
C ASP A 130 11.29 -0.23 31.96
N PHE A 131 10.65 -1.37 32.26
CA PHE A 131 9.20 -1.52 32.10
C PHE A 131 8.43 -0.50 32.95
N ALA A 132 8.84 -0.29 34.20
CA ALA A 132 8.24 0.73 35.07
C ALA A 132 8.42 2.14 34.47
N LYS A 133 9.63 2.49 34.02
CA LYS A 133 9.93 3.77 33.37
C LYS A 133 9.12 3.98 32.10
N GLN A 134 9.00 2.96 31.25
CA GLN A 134 8.22 3.03 30.02
C GLN A 134 6.72 3.19 30.31
N ASN A 135 6.18 2.42 31.26
CA ASN A 135 4.79 2.55 31.69
C ASN A 135 4.49 3.92 32.29
N LEU A 136 5.39 4.44 33.14
CA LEU A 136 5.27 5.79 33.69
C LEU A 136 5.32 6.86 32.60
N THR A 137 6.26 6.74 31.65
CA THR A 137 6.39 7.69 30.54
C THR A 137 5.14 7.68 29.65
N THR A 138 4.64 6.50 29.29
CA THR A 138 3.40 6.34 28.53
C THR A 138 2.21 6.94 29.28
N THR A 139 2.12 6.72 30.59
CA THR A 139 1.05 7.27 31.45
C THR A 139 1.11 8.80 31.51
N ILE A 140 2.32 9.38 31.68
CA ILE A 140 2.53 10.83 31.70
C ILE A 140 2.16 11.44 30.35
N ILE A 141 2.56 10.84 29.24
CA ILE A 141 2.21 11.32 27.89
C ILE A 141 0.70 11.25 27.66
N ALA A 142 0.05 10.15 28.07
CA ALA A 142 -1.40 9.99 27.95
C ALA A 142 -2.16 11.04 28.77
N LEU A 143 -1.76 11.27 30.02
CA LEU A 143 -2.35 12.30 30.89
C LEU A 143 -2.14 13.72 30.32
N ARG A 144 -0.95 14.02 29.81
CA ARG A 144 -0.67 15.31 29.17
C ARG A 144 -1.53 15.53 27.93
N ARG A 145 -1.70 14.50 27.10
CA ARG A 145 -2.58 14.56 25.92
C ARG A 145 -4.05 14.70 26.32
N LEU A 146 -4.46 14.10 27.44
CA LEU A 146 -5.82 14.23 27.97
C LEU A 146 -6.11 15.67 28.41
N ASN A 147 -5.18 16.27 29.17
CA ASN A 147 -5.28 17.67 29.56
C ASN A 147 -5.26 18.60 28.33
N MET A 148 -4.41 18.30 27.33
CA MET A 148 -4.41 19.03 26.07
C MET A 148 -5.76 18.92 25.35
N LEU A 149 -6.41 17.76 25.36
CA LEU A 149 -7.74 17.56 24.78
C LEU A 149 -8.81 18.37 25.52
N GLU A 150 -8.77 18.39 26.85
CA GLU A 150 -9.69 19.18 27.69
C GLU A 150 -9.57 20.68 27.39
N ASN A 151 -8.34 21.22 27.38
CA ASN A 151 -8.10 22.62 27.02
C ASN A 151 -8.53 22.92 25.58
N ALA A 152 -8.31 21.99 24.65
CA ALA A 152 -8.73 22.16 23.26
C ALA A 152 -10.25 22.16 23.10
N ILE A 153 -10.98 21.37 23.90
CA ILE A 153 -12.46 21.41 23.95
C ILE A 153 -12.95 22.78 24.43
N GLU A 154 -12.37 23.31 25.50
CA GLU A 154 -12.71 24.65 26.02
C GLU A 154 -12.42 25.74 24.97
N GLN A 155 -11.22 25.74 24.38
CA GLN A 155 -10.85 26.68 23.33
C GLN A 155 -11.76 26.56 22.12
N LEU A 156 -12.06 25.35 21.62
CA LEU A 156 -12.96 25.18 20.48
C LEU A 156 -14.36 25.71 20.80
N SER A 157 -14.85 25.54 22.03
CA SER A 157 -16.14 26.08 22.45
C SER A 157 -16.18 27.61 22.43
N GLU A 158 -15.10 28.26 22.87
CA GLU A 158 -14.94 29.72 22.83
C GLU A 158 -14.87 30.24 21.39
N MET A 159 -14.08 29.59 20.53
CA MET A 159 -13.94 29.97 19.12
C MET A 159 -15.22 29.74 18.32
N THR A 160 -15.99 28.70 18.68
CA THR A 160 -17.32 28.45 18.10
C THR A 160 -18.31 29.55 18.48
N ALA A 161 -18.25 30.04 19.73
CA ALA A 161 -19.06 31.16 20.20
C ALA A 161 -18.64 32.50 19.55
N ALA A 162 -17.34 32.72 19.37
CA ALA A 162 -16.77 33.91 18.75
C ALA A 162 -16.88 33.92 17.20
N ARG A 163 -17.34 32.83 16.58
CA ARG A 163 -17.44 32.64 15.12
C ARG A 163 -16.11 32.76 14.37
N ALA A 164 -15.01 32.44 15.04
CA ALA A 164 -13.67 32.41 14.45
C ALA A 164 -13.44 31.07 13.72
N TYR A 165 -14.06 30.91 12.55
CA TYR A 165 -14.12 29.63 11.82
C TYR A 165 -12.75 29.10 11.39
N LYS A 166 -11.83 29.97 10.98
CA LYS A 166 -10.49 29.56 10.55
C LYS A 166 -9.70 28.86 11.66
N GLU A 167 -9.72 29.45 12.85
CA GLU A 167 -9.02 28.90 14.01
C GLU A 167 -9.75 27.66 14.55
N ALA A 168 -11.09 27.67 14.52
CA ALA A 168 -11.91 26.50 14.85
C ALA A 168 -11.62 25.31 13.93
N ALA A 169 -11.37 25.52 12.63
CA ALA A 169 -11.01 24.46 11.69
C ALA A 169 -9.68 23.77 12.08
N ASN A 170 -8.65 24.57 12.36
CA ASN A 170 -7.33 24.07 12.74
C ASN A 170 -7.37 23.32 14.08
N LEU A 171 -8.07 23.89 15.08
CA LEU A 171 -8.27 23.26 16.39
C LEU A 171 -9.06 21.95 16.25
N LEU A 172 -10.13 21.94 15.45
CA LEU A 172 -10.94 20.74 15.22
C LEU A 172 -10.13 19.62 14.55
N GLU A 173 -9.26 19.93 13.60
CA GLU A 173 -8.38 18.94 12.97
C GLU A 173 -7.40 18.34 13.98
N ALA A 174 -6.71 19.19 14.75
CA ALA A 174 -5.82 18.75 15.82
C ALA A 174 -6.56 17.90 16.87
N MET A 175 -7.76 18.32 17.28
CA MET A 175 -8.61 17.56 18.19
C MET A 175 -9.06 16.21 17.63
N THR A 176 -9.33 16.13 16.33
CA THR A 176 -9.71 14.86 15.69
C THR A 176 -8.54 13.87 15.70
N GLN A 177 -7.31 14.35 15.45
CA GLN A 177 -6.10 13.54 15.56
C GLN A 177 -5.81 13.10 17.02
N LEU A 178 -5.98 14.02 17.98
CA LEU A 178 -5.86 13.74 19.41
C LEU A 178 -6.89 12.69 19.84
N ALA A 179 -8.15 12.82 19.42
CA ALA A 179 -9.22 11.88 19.72
C ALA A 179 -8.94 10.47 19.18
N ALA A 180 -8.35 10.33 17.98
CA ALA A 180 -7.98 9.04 17.39
C ALA A 180 -6.95 8.29 18.25
N ASN A 181 -6.01 9.00 18.88
CA ASN A 181 -5.04 8.39 19.80
C ASN A 181 -5.68 7.81 21.08
N PHE A 182 -6.89 8.27 21.43
CA PHE A 182 -7.64 7.80 22.59
C PHE A 182 -8.60 6.65 22.28
N ASP A 183 -8.62 6.14 21.03
CA ASP A 183 -9.49 5.02 20.66
C ASP A 183 -9.19 3.74 21.46
N ALA A 184 -7.94 3.55 21.90
CA ALA A 184 -7.52 2.45 22.76
C ALA A 184 -8.03 2.57 24.21
N PHE A 185 -8.41 3.78 24.65
CA PHE A 185 -8.81 4.08 26.03
C PHE A 185 -10.35 4.23 26.19
N LYS A 186 -11.13 3.75 25.23
CA LYS A 186 -12.61 3.82 25.24
C LYS A 186 -13.28 3.26 26.50
N ASN A 187 -12.64 2.35 27.21
CA ASN A 187 -13.19 1.74 28.42
C ASN A 187 -13.16 2.67 29.64
N VAL A 188 -12.43 3.79 29.58
CA VAL A 188 -12.35 4.74 30.69
C VAL A 188 -13.52 5.74 30.59
N PRO A 189 -14.36 5.87 31.63
CA PRO A 189 -15.58 6.67 31.56
C PRO A 189 -15.30 8.16 31.28
N LYS A 190 -14.26 8.73 31.88
CA LYS A 190 -13.89 10.14 31.65
C LYS A 190 -13.43 10.43 30.22
N VAL A 191 -12.70 9.48 29.61
CA VAL A 191 -12.27 9.58 28.21
C VAL A 191 -13.48 9.46 27.28
N CYS A 192 -14.41 8.56 27.58
CA CYS A 192 -15.68 8.46 26.86
C CYS A 192 -16.51 9.75 26.92
N GLU A 193 -16.59 10.38 28.10
CA GLU A 193 -17.26 11.68 28.29
C GLU A 193 -16.61 12.75 27.41
N LEU A 194 -15.28 12.90 27.46
CA LEU A 194 -14.56 13.89 26.65
C LEU A 194 -14.74 13.64 25.14
N LEU A 195 -14.63 12.39 24.68
CA LEU A 195 -14.88 12.04 23.27
C LEU A 195 -16.34 12.26 22.84
N ALA A 196 -17.30 12.14 23.77
CA ALA A 196 -18.69 12.50 23.52
C ALA A 196 -18.86 14.02 23.41
N SER A 197 -18.22 14.80 24.28
CA SER A 197 -18.19 16.26 24.22
C SER A 197 -17.57 16.77 22.91
N VAL A 198 -16.46 16.17 22.44
CA VAL A 198 -15.87 16.48 21.11
C VAL A 198 -16.87 16.21 19.98
N ARG A 199 -17.58 15.08 20.03
CA ARG A 199 -18.62 14.76 19.03
C ARG A 199 -19.80 15.73 19.09
N ALA A 200 -20.21 16.15 20.29
CA ALA A 200 -21.28 17.13 20.48
C ALA A 200 -20.89 18.50 19.92
N LEU A 201 -19.69 19.01 20.25
CA LEU A 201 -19.16 20.25 19.69
C LEU A 201 -19.03 20.19 18.17
N ARG A 202 -18.56 19.05 17.63
CA ARG A 202 -18.52 18.83 16.17
C ARG A 202 -19.92 18.96 15.56
N SER A 203 -20.93 18.32 16.16
CA SER A 203 -22.31 18.40 15.67
C SER A 203 -22.91 19.81 15.79
N GLN A 204 -22.58 20.53 16.86
CA GLN A 204 -23.00 21.92 17.06
C GLN A 204 -22.39 22.83 15.99
N LEU A 205 -21.08 22.72 15.75
CA LEU A 205 -20.39 23.48 14.72
C LEU A 205 -20.93 23.14 13.32
N GLN A 206 -21.26 21.86 13.05
CA GLN A 206 -21.95 21.47 11.81
C GLN A 206 -23.27 22.20 11.62
N ALA A 207 -24.12 22.24 12.66
CA ALA A 207 -25.41 22.90 12.58
C ALA A 207 -25.25 24.42 12.39
N GLN A 208 -24.37 25.05 13.17
CA GLN A 208 -24.10 26.48 13.11
C GLN A 208 -23.58 26.90 11.73
N VAL A 209 -22.58 26.20 11.20
CA VAL A 209 -22.03 26.51 9.87
C VAL A 209 -23.09 26.31 8.79
N LEU A 210 -23.89 25.23 8.84
CA LEU A 210 -24.98 25.04 7.88
C LEU A 210 -26.02 26.15 7.93
N GLU A 211 -26.39 26.63 9.13
CA GLU A 211 -27.34 27.73 9.28
C GLU A 211 -26.79 29.04 8.74
N GLU A 212 -25.52 29.34 8.99
CA GLU A 212 -24.87 30.54 8.45
C GLU A 212 -24.77 30.52 6.93
N PHE A 213 -24.39 29.39 6.34
CA PHE A 213 -24.43 29.22 4.89
C PHE A 213 -25.86 29.43 4.37
N LYS A 214 -26.88 28.91 5.05
CA LYS A 214 -28.28 29.09 4.62
C LYS A 214 -28.76 30.54 4.66
N LEU A 215 -28.34 31.28 5.69
CA LEU A 215 -28.81 32.63 5.95
C LEU A 215 -28.08 33.68 5.10
N HIS A 216 -26.77 33.50 4.93
CA HIS A 216 -25.94 34.49 4.28
C HIS A 216 -25.76 34.25 2.78
N ILE A 217 -25.95 33.03 2.25
CA ILE A 217 -25.68 32.76 0.84
C ILE A 217 -26.64 33.47 -0.12
N ASN A 218 -26.15 34.53 -0.76
CA ASN A 218 -26.85 35.30 -1.77
C ASN A 218 -25.91 35.70 -2.91
N VAL A 219 -26.48 36.13 -4.04
CA VAL A 219 -25.72 36.53 -5.24
C VAL A 219 -24.86 37.78 -5.00
N THR A 220 -25.27 38.62 -4.05
CA THR A 220 -24.54 39.84 -3.65
C THR A 220 -24.07 39.69 -2.21
N MET A 221 -22.78 39.38 -2.07
CA MET A 221 -22.13 39.20 -0.78
C MET A 221 -21.21 40.39 -0.50
N PRO A 222 -21.36 41.06 0.65
CA PRO A 222 -20.31 41.94 1.15
C PRO A 222 -18.99 41.15 1.32
N GLU A 223 -17.85 41.79 1.09
CA GLU A 223 -16.52 41.15 1.21
C GLU A 223 -16.30 40.51 2.59
N ASP A 224 -16.79 41.16 3.65
CA ASP A 224 -16.71 40.66 5.04
C ASP A 224 -17.48 39.35 5.26
N VAL A 225 -18.59 39.16 4.54
CA VAL A 225 -19.39 37.93 4.62
C VAL A 225 -18.76 36.83 3.77
N SER A 226 -18.14 37.20 2.64
CA SER A 226 -17.40 36.28 1.78
C SER A 226 -16.20 35.65 2.51
N CYS A 227 -15.41 36.46 3.24
CA CYS A 227 -14.27 35.96 3.99
C CYS A 227 -14.69 35.04 5.15
N MET A 228 -15.76 35.41 5.89
CA MET A 228 -16.33 34.58 6.94
C MET A 228 -16.82 33.23 6.38
N LEU A 229 -17.50 33.23 5.23
CA LEU A 229 -18.01 32.00 4.61
C LEU A 229 -16.88 31.15 4.01
N LYS A 230 -15.80 31.76 3.52
CA LYS A 230 -14.60 31.03 3.09
C LYS A 230 -13.94 30.31 4.26
N ASP A 231 -13.82 30.99 5.40
CA ASP A 231 -13.30 30.38 6.63
C ASP A 231 -14.25 29.27 7.13
N ALA A 232 -15.56 29.48 7.04
CA ALA A 232 -16.56 28.46 7.34
C ALA A 232 -16.50 27.27 6.36
N ALA A 233 -16.18 27.49 5.08
CA ALA A 233 -15.98 26.43 4.10
C ALA A 233 -14.78 25.54 4.45
N GLN A 234 -13.71 26.12 5.00
CA GLN A 234 -12.57 25.37 5.51
C GLN A 234 -12.99 24.45 6.67
N VAL A 235 -13.84 24.93 7.59
CA VAL A 235 -14.44 24.11 8.65
C VAL A 235 -15.26 22.95 8.07
N VAL A 236 -16.06 23.21 7.02
CA VAL A 236 -16.85 22.16 6.35
C VAL A 236 -15.95 21.07 5.75
N CYS A 237 -14.80 21.44 5.16
CA CYS A 237 -13.81 20.48 4.66
C CYS A 237 -13.29 19.55 5.77
N VAL A 238 -12.97 20.10 6.96
CA VAL A 238 -12.50 19.31 8.12
C VAL A 238 -13.63 18.46 8.74
N LEU A 239 -14.87 18.95 8.72
CA LEU A 239 -16.05 18.24 9.21
C LEU A 239 -16.49 17.07 8.32
N GLY A 240 -15.95 16.97 7.11
CA GLY A 240 -16.02 15.79 6.25
C GLY A 240 -17.10 15.82 5.18
N GLN A 241 -17.00 14.86 4.24
CA GLN A 241 -17.74 14.87 2.97
C GLN A 241 -19.26 14.74 3.11
N GLY A 242 -19.75 14.13 4.19
CA GLY A 242 -21.20 14.02 4.45
C GLY A 242 -21.88 15.38 4.66
N LEU A 243 -21.16 16.38 5.19
CA LEU A 243 -21.67 17.74 5.34
C LEU A 243 -21.68 18.47 4.00
N ILE A 244 -20.59 18.33 3.22
CA ILE A 244 -20.47 18.89 1.88
C ILE A 244 -21.65 18.44 1.02
N LEU A 245 -21.96 17.14 0.98
CA LEU A 245 -23.08 16.62 0.20
C LEU A 245 -24.43 17.20 0.64
N LYS A 246 -24.66 17.38 1.96
CA LYS A 246 -25.90 18.00 2.46
C LYS A 246 -25.99 19.46 2.08
N LEU A 247 -24.89 20.21 2.18
CA LEU A 247 -24.83 21.62 1.84
C LEU A 247 -25.01 21.84 0.34
N VAL A 248 -24.28 21.08 -0.48
CA VAL A 248 -24.37 21.12 -1.95
C VAL A 248 -25.77 20.73 -2.41
N LYS A 249 -26.39 19.69 -1.81
CA LYS A 249 -27.77 19.32 -2.12
C LYS A 249 -28.74 20.45 -1.81
N TRP A 250 -28.68 21.01 -0.61
CA TRP A 250 -29.53 22.14 -0.23
C TRP A 250 -29.33 23.35 -1.16
N PHE A 251 -28.08 23.68 -1.49
CA PHE A 251 -27.76 24.77 -2.40
C PHE A 251 -28.29 24.52 -3.81
N SER A 252 -28.12 23.28 -4.32
CA SER A 252 -28.67 22.85 -5.61
C SER A 252 -30.20 22.99 -5.63
N ASP A 253 -30.89 22.60 -4.55
CA ASP A 253 -32.34 22.72 -4.44
C ASP A 253 -32.80 24.18 -4.37
N LYS A 254 -32.07 25.06 -3.67
CA LYS A 254 -32.37 26.50 -3.61
C LYS A 254 -32.26 27.14 -4.99
N GLU A 255 -31.11 27.00 -5.66
CA GLU A 255 -30.82 27.62 -6.96
C GLU A 255 -31.70 27.03 -8.08
N LEU A 256 -31.90 25.71 -8.09
CA LEU A 256 -32.77 25.06 -9.06
C LEU A 256 -34.26 25.29 -8.76
N GLY A 257 -34.62 25.78 -7.57
CA GLY A 257 -35.96 26.29 -7.29
C GLY A 257 -36.32 27.51 -8.14
N GLU A 258 -35.37 28.41 -8.40
CA GLU A 258 -35.57 29.53 -9.33
C GLU A 258 -35.79 29.03 -10.77
N TYR A 259 -35.02 28.02 -11.17
CA TYR A 259 -35.20 27.34 -12.45
C TYR A 259 -36.57 26.67 -12.57
N GLU A 260 -37.01 25.95 -11.54
CA GLU A 260 -38.34 25.33 -11.50
C GLU A 260 -39.44 26.38 -11.62
N ASN A 261 -39.35 27.51 -10.92
CA ASN A 261 -40.34 28.57 -11.07
C ASN A 261 -40.46 29.12 -12.50
N LEU A 262 -39.35 29.18 -13.25
CA LEU A 262 -39.33 29.67 -14.63
C LEU A 262 -39.80 28.64 -15.67
N PHE A 263 -39.53 27.35 -15.45
CA PHE A 263 -39.64 26.32 -16.49
C PHE A 263 -40.50 25.10 -16.14
N ASP A 264 -41.14 25.09 -14.97
CA ASP A 264 -42.07 24.04 -14.54
C ASP A 264 -43.24 23.92 -15.55
N PRO A 265 -43.40 22.73 -16.18
CA PRO A 265 -44.48 22.45 -17.13
C PRO A 265 -45.90 22.61 -16.55
N SER A 266 -46.04 22.70 -15.23
CA SER A 266 -47.31 22.88 -14.52
C SER A 266 -47.68 24.36 -14.34
N LYS A 267 -46.68 25.23 -14.22
CA LYS A 267 -46.85 26.67 -13.97
C LYS A 267 -46.84 27.49 -15.26
N HIS A 268 -46.06 27.07 -16.25
CA HIS A 268 -45.98 27.75 -17.54
C HIS A 268 -46.16 26.77 -18.71
N PRO A 269 -46.94 27.13 -19.75
CA PRO A 269 -47.07 26.33 -20.97
C PRO A 269 -45.84 26.50 -21.88
N ALA A 270 -44.63 26.46 -21.31
CA ALA A 270 -43.39 26.55 -22.06
C ALA A 270 -43.24 25.30 -22.94
N GLY A 271 -43.35 25.48 -24.27
CA GLY A 271 -43.19 24.40 -25.24
C GLY A 271 -41.74 23.91 -25.38
N LEU A 272 -41.54 22.95 -26.28
CA LEU A 272 -40.23 22.38 -26.62
C LEU A 272 -39.24 23.44 -27.17
N GLU A 273 -39.73 24.57 -27.67
CA GLU A 273 -38.93 25.73 -28.10
C GLU A 273 -38.16 26.39 -26.94
N SER A 274 -38.59 26.18 -25.69
CA SER A 274 -37.92 26.74 -24.52
C SER A 274 -36.64 25.97 -24.12
N VAL A 275 -36.32 24.85 -24.77
CA VAL A 275 -35.17 24.01 -24.41
C VAL A 275 -33.85 24.76 -24.52
N GLU A 276 -33.66 25.54 -25.58
CA GLU A 276 -32.47 26.37 -25.72
C GLU A 276 -32.36 27.43 -24.61
N LYS A 277 -33.50 27.97 -24.18
CA LYS A 277 -33.54 28.93 -23.05
C LYS A 277 -33.15 28.26 -21.74
N ARG A 278 -33.51 26.99 -21.53
CA ARG A 278 -33.09 26.19 -20.35
C ARG A 278 -31.57 26.00 -20.34
N PHE A 279 -30.97 25.63 -21.47
CA PHE A 279 -29.51 25.47 -21.57
C PHE A 279 -28.77 26.80 -21.42
N ALA A 280 -29.31 27.87 -22.01
CA ALA A 280 -28.77 29.22 -21.84
C ALA A 280 -28.87 29.71 -20.37
N TRP A 281 -29.90 29.30 -19.64
CA TRP A 281 -30.01 29.55 -18.21
C TRP A 281 -28.86 28.89 -17.45
N LEU A 282 -28.60 27.59 -17.66
CA LEU A 282 -27.48 26.91 -16.99
C LEU A 282 -26.13 27.55 -17.35
N ARG A 283 -25.90 27.88 -18.63
CA ARG A 283 -24.66 28.58 -19.05
C ARG A 283 -24.49 29.96 -18.40
N ARG A 284 -25.58 30.68 -18.13
CA ARG A 284 -25.55 31.96 -17.40
C ARG A 284 -25.29 31.72 -15.92
N TRP A 285 -25.97 30.74 -15.33
CA TRP A 285 -25.79 30.35 -13.94
C TRP A 285 -24.34 29.92 -13.65
N LEU A 286 -23.74 29.06 -14.49
CA LEU A 286 -22.34 28.63 -14.35
C LEU A 286 -21.35 29.81 -14.33
N ARG A 287 -21.58 30.81 -15.19
CA ARG A 287 -20.75 32.05 -15.23
C ARG A 287 -20.96 32.92 -13.99
N SER A 288 -22.21 33.05 -13.55
CA SER A 288 -22.53 33.79 -12.32
C SER A 288 -21.93 33.09 -11.11
N PHE A 289 -21.95 31.76 -11.07
CA PHE A 289 -21.38 30.97 -9.99
C PHE A 289 -19.87 31.15 -9.88
N SER A 290 -19.14 31.07 -11.00
CA SER A 290 -17.69 31.27 -10.99
C SER A 290 -17.29 32.65 -10.47
N PHE A 291 -18.14 33.67 -10.69
CA PHE A 291 -17.87 35.04 -10.25
C PHE A 291 -18.28 35.29 -8.80
N SER A 292 -19.46 34.85 -8.38
CA SER A 292 -20.03 35.17 -7.06
C SER A 292 -19.67 34.17 -5.97
N TYR A 293 -19.50 32.89 -6.31
CA TYR A 293 -19.33 31.80 -5.34
C TYR A 293 -18.00 31.05 -5.47
N GLY A 294 -17.24 31.30 -6.54
CA GLY A 294 -15.96 30.64 -6.80
C GLY A 294 -14.88 30.90 -5.73
N GLU A 295 -14.92 32.05 -5.06
CA GLU A 295 -13.98 32.37 -3.96
C GLU A 295 -14.35 31.74 -2.62
N VAL A 296 -15.65 31.48 -2.41
CA VAL A 296 -16.20 30.98 -1.15
C VAL A 296 -16.24 29.45 -1.11
N MET A 297 -16.60 28.82 -2.22
CA MET A 297 -16.74 27.37 -2.32
C MET A 297 -15.49 26.75 -2.97
N PRO A 298 -14.77 25.86 -2.27
CA PRO A 298 -13.63 25.16 -2.85
C PRO A 298 -13.97 24.36 -4.11
N SER A 299 -13.05 24.31 -5.06
CA SER A 299 -13.15 23.49 -6.27
C SER A 299 -13.33 22.01 -5.98
N SER A 300 -12.80 21.53 -4.84
CA SER A 300 -12.91 20.14 -4.38
C SER A 300 -14.34 19.68 -4.10
N TRP A 301 -15.30 20.61 -3.95
CA TRP A 301 -16.71 20.26 -3.73
C TRP A 301 -17.44 19.93 -5.04
N GLU A 302 -16.83 20.24 -6.18
CA GLU A 302 -17.40 20.06 -7.52
C GLU A 302 -18.86 20.57 -7.64
N VAL A 303 -19.20 21.65 -6.93
CA VAL A 303 -20.58 22.20 -6.89
C VAL A 303 -21.16 22.44 -8.28
N PRO A 304 -20.42 23.04 -9.25
CA PRO A 304 -20.94 23.23 -10.61
C PRO A 304 -21.31 21.93 -11.30
N ARG A 305 -20.59 20.84 -11.04
CA ARG A 305 -20.87 19.53 -11.61
C ARG A 305 -22.15 18.96 -11.01
N VAL A 306 -22.26 18.93 -9.68
CA VAL A 306 -23.44 18.37 -8.98
C VAL A 306 -24.71 19.12 -9.36
N VAL A 307 -24.66 20.46 -9.41
CA VAL A 307 -25.81 21.27 -9.85
C VAL A 307 -26.15 21.01 -11.32
N SER A 308 -25.15 20.84 -12.19
CA SER A 308 -25.38 20.50 -13.60
C SER A 308 -26.02 19.13 -13.78
N GLU A 309 -25.61 18.12 -12.98
CA GLU A 309 -26.20 16.77 -12.99
C GLU A 309 -27.68 16.84 -12.56
N GLU A 310 -27.95 17.53 -11.45
CA GLU A 310 -29.32 17.69 -10.93
C GLU A 310 -30.20 18.52 -11.88
N PHE A 311 -29.66 19.57 -12.50
CA PHE A 311 -30.33 20.32 -13.56
C PHE A 311 -30.72 19.42 -14.73
N CYS A 312 -29.83 18.52 -15.16
CA CYS A 312 -30.10 17.58 -16.24
C CYS A 312 -31.24 16.62 -15.85
N HIS A 313 -31.25 16.12 -14.62
CA HIS A 313 -32.34 15.28 -14.11
C HIS A 313 -33.70 15.99 -14.05
N ARG A 314 -33.75 17.22 -13.52
CA ARG A 314 -34.98 18.04 -13.50
C ARG A 314 -35.47 18.36 -14.92
N THR A 315 -34.56 18.77 -15.80
CA THR A 315 -34.87 19.07 -17.21
C THR A 315 -35.40 17.86 -17.95
N ARG A 316 -34.78 16.69 -17.74
CA ARG A 316 -35.25 15.40 -18.25
C ARG A 316 -36.69 15.11 -17.83
N ASN A 317 -37.00 15.27 -16.55
CA ASN A 317 -38.35 15.03 -16.03
C ASN A 317 -39.37 16.02 -16.61
N HIS A 318 -39.01 17.31 -16.73
CA HIS A 318 -39.86 18.31 -17.39
C HIS A 318 -40.11 17.98 -18.87
N LEU A 319 -39.08 17.57 -19.60
CA LEU A 319 -39.20 17.16 -21.01
C LEU A 319 -40.06 15.92 -21.17
N ALA A 320 -39.93 14.93 -20.29
CA ALA A 320 -40.77 13.73 -20.31
C ALA A 320 -42.26 14.09 -20.16
N GLN A 321 -42.59 14.99 -19.24
CA GLN A 321 -43.96 15.48 -19.04
C GLN A 321 -44.47 16.29 -20.25
N LEU A 322 -43.64 17.16 -20.83
CA LEU A 322 -44.01 17.96 -22.01
C LEU A 322 -44.27 17.09 -23.24
N LEU A 323 -43.40 16.11 -23.48
CA LEU A 323 -43.55 15.18 -24.60
C LEU A 323 -44.75 14.25 -24.42
N GLN A 324 -45.03 13.82 -23.19
CA GLN A 324 -46.22 13.00 -22.90
C GLN A 324 -47.52 13.79 -23.15
N LYS A 325 -47.56 15.08 -22.79
CA LYS A 325 -48.72 15.97 -23.04
C LYS A 325 -48.90 16.32 -24.52
N LYS A 326 -47.79 16.48 -25.28
CA LYS A 326 -47.81 16.93 -26.69
C LYS A 326 -47.59 15.81 -27.73
N SER A 327 -47.68 14.54 -27.34
CA SER A 327 -47.28 13.41 -28.20
C SER A 327 -48.01 13.32 -29.55
N LYS A 328 -49.19 13.95 -29.69
CA LYS A 328 -50.05 13.86 -30.89
C LYS A 328 -49.95 15.07 -31.83
N GLU A 329 -49.41 16.21 -31.39
CA GLU A 329 -49.36 17.48 -32.14
C GLU A 329 -47.93 17.99 -32.34
N MET A 330 -46.94 17.10 -32.26
CA MET A 330 -45.54 17.51 -32.35
C MET A 330 -45.09 17.76 -33.79
N ASP A 331 -44.54 18.94 -34.04
CA ASP A 331 -43.70 19.18 -35.20
C ASP A 331 -42.40 18.39 -35.05
N VAL A 332 -42.19 17.44 -35.96
CA VAL A 332 -41.04 16.55 -35.94
C VAL A 332 -39.75 17.31 -36.31
N ARG A 333 -39.83 18.42 -37.08
CA ARG A 333 -38.66 19.27 -37.35
C ARG A 333 -38.19 19.98 -36.09
N LEU A 334 -39.12 20.47 -35.27
CA LEU A 334 -38.81 21.03 -33.95
C LEU A 334 -38.23 19.96 -33.01
N LEU A 335 -38.77 18.74 -33.02
CA LEU A 335 -38.24 17.63 -32.23
C LEU A 335 -36.78 17.31 -32.60
N MET A 336 -36.50 17.21 -33.91
CA MET A 336 -35.15 16.99 -34.45
C MET A 336 -34.18 18.08 -33.97
N HIS A 337 -34.58 19.34 -34.11
CA HIS A 337 -33.77 20.48 -33.66
C HIS A 337 -33.48 20.43 -32.16
N VAL A 338 -34.49 20.10 -31.35
CA VAL A 338 -34.34 19.97 -29.89
C VAL A 338 -33.44 18.80 -29.49
N ILE A 339 -33.55 17.66 -30.18
CA ILE A 339 -32.68 16.50 -29.97
C ILE A 339 -31.22 16.89 -30.28
N GLN A 340 -30.98 17.48 -31.45
CA GLN A 340 -29.65 17.93 -31.86
C GLN A 340 -29.04 18.90 -30.84
N LYS A 341 -29.82 19.89 -30.39
CA LYS A 341 -29.36 20.86 -29.38
C LYS A 341 -29.10 20.22 -28.01
N THR A 342 -29.87 19.20 -27.64
CA THR A 342 -29.66 18.46 -26.38
C THR A 342 -28.38 17.66 -26.41
N ILE A 343 -28.07 17.00 -27.53
CA ILE A 343 -26.82 16.25 -27.72
C ILE A 343 -25.61 17.19 -27.69
N GLU A 344 -25.66 18.30 -28.45
CA GLU A 344 -24.61 19.31 -28.46
C GLU A 344 -24.32 19.83 -27.05
N PHE A 345 -25.38 20.04 -26.25
CA PHE A 345 -25.26 20.49 -24.88
C PHE A 345 -24.68 19.42 -23.94
N GLU A 346 -25.12 18.16 -24.03
CA GLU A 346 -24.54 17.06 -23.24
C GLU A 346 -23.06 16.85 -23.57
N GLN A 347 -22.68 16.97 -24.84
CA GLN A 347 -21.29 16.93 -25.28
C GLN A 347 -20.49 18.11 -24.73
N GLU A 348 -21.02 19.34 -24.79
CA GLU A 348 -20.40 20.53 -24.21
C GLU A 348 -20.14 20.35 -22.70
N LEU A 349 -21.14 19.89 -21.95
CA LEU A 349 -21.00 19.64 -20.51
C LEU A 349 -19.96 18.56 -20.23
N SER A 350 -20.00 17.46 -21.00
CA SER A 350 -19.03 16.37 -20.85
C SER A 350 -17.60 16.84 -21.11
N GLY A 351 -17.37 17.68 -22.12
CA GLY A 351 -16.06 18.25 -22.41
C GLY A 351 -15.58 19.20 -21.31
N ARG A 352 -16.44 20.10 -20.84
CA ARG A 352 -16.10 21.07 -19.78
C ARG A 352 -15.72 20.41 -18.46
N PHE A 353 -16.49 19.42 -18.01
CA PHE A 353 -16.22 18.75 -16.72
C PHE A 353 -15.18 17.63 -16.82
N PHE A 354 -14.89 17.12 -18.03
CA PHE A 354 -13.75 16.23 -18.24
C PHE A 354 -12.41 16.97 -18.12
N VAL A 355 -12.31 18.17 -18.69
CA VAL A 355 -11.09 19.00 -18.60
C VAL A 355 -10.84 19.44 -17.15
N ALA A 356 -11.87 19.89 -16.43
CA ALA A 356 -11.75 20.30 -15.04
C ALA A 356 -11.29 19.16 -14.09
N GLY A 357 -11.67 17.91 -14.37
CA GLY A 357 -11.22 16.76 -13.58
C GLY A 357 -9.74 16.41 -13.80
N VAL A 358 -9.20 16.67 -14.99
CA VAL A 358 -7.78 16.43 -15.31
C VAL A 358 -6.88 17.51 -14.73
N GLU A 359 -7.34 18.77 -14.72
CA GLU A 359 -6.60 19.89 -14.10
C GLU A 359 -6.51 19.74 -12.57
N ALA A 360 -7.59 19.28 -11.91
CA ALA A 360 -7.58 18.99 -10.47
C ALA A 360 -6.63 17.82 -10.09
N GLU A 361 -6.47 16.81 -10.95
CA GLU A 361 -5.50 15.71 -10.76
C GLU A 361 -4.05 16.14 -11.03
N ALA A 362 -3.83 17.16 -11.87
CA ALA A 362 -2.51 17.70 -12.17
C ALA A 362 -1.98 18.62 -11.04
N GLU A 363 -2.85 19.45 -10.45
CA GLU A 363 -2.48 20.30 -9.31
C GLU A 363 -2.20 19.49 -8.03
N GLY A 364 -2.82 18.32 -7.86
CA GLY A 364 -2.54 17.39 -6.75
C GLY A 364 -1.20 16.63 -6.83
N LYS A 365 -0.44 16.78 -7.92
CA LYS A 365 0.87 16.12 -8.13
C LYS A 365 2.08 17.06 -8.12
N ALA A 366 1.86 18.37 -7.99
CA ALA A 366 2.93 19.38 -8.11
C ALA A 366 3.61 19.75 -6.78
N GLY A 367 3.44 18.97 -5.73
CA GLY A 367 4.09 19.21 -4.44
C GLY A 367 4.32 17.93 -3.67
N GLU A 368 5.44 17.24 -3.93
CA GLU A 368 6.26 16.57 -2.93
C GLU A 368 7.51 15.96 -3.60
N GLY A 369 8.68 16.41 -3.14
CA GLY A 369 9.97 15.88 -3.53
C GLY A 369 10.22 14.49 -2.97
N GLU A 370 11.14 13.79 -3.62
CA GLU A 370 11.61 12.44 -3.34
C GLU A 370 11.93 12.19 -1.85
N GLY A 371 11.35 11.12 -1.29
CA GLY A 371 11.63 10.67 0.07
C GLY A 371 10.81 9.45 0.49
N ALA A 372 11.40 8.28 0.29
CA ALA A 372 10.98 6.91 0.60
C ALA A 372 9.94 6.60 1.71
N SER A 373 9.28 5.46 1.45
CA SER A 373 8.62 4.48 2.33
C SER A 373 7.09 4.55 2.45
N ASN A 374 6.51 3.46 1.97
CA ASN A 374 5.11 3.18 1.75
C ASN A 374 4.67 2.18 2.83
N GLU A 375 3.71 2.52 3.69
CA GLU A 375 2.77 1.56 4.29
C GLU A 375 1.68 2.28 5.09
N GLY A 376 0.42 2.08 4.67
CA GLY A 376 -0.73 2.26 5.56
C GLY A 376 -1.62 3.48 5.35
N ARG A 377 -2.21 3.68 4.16
CA ARG A 377 -3.55 4.28 4.11
C ARG A 377 -4.44 3.63 3.05
N MET A 378 -5.41 2.89 3.59
CA MET A 378 -6.43 2.07 2.97
C MET A 378 -7.10 2.74 1.76
N LYS A 379 -6.99 2.11 0.59
CA LYS A 379 -7.80 2.39 -0.59
C LYS A 379 -9.22 1.89 -0.33
N PHE A 380 -10.14 2.79 -0.02
CA PHE A 380 -11.55 2.58 -0.38
C PHE A 380 -11.76 3.17 -1.78
N ALA A 381 -11.19 2.48 -2.76
CA ALA A 381 -11.64 2.61 -4.13
C ALA A 381 -13.09 2.11 -4.16
N VAL A 382 -14.03 3.03 -4.31
CA VAL A 382 -15.36 2.67 -4.81
C VAL A 382 -15.11 1.99 -6.15
N ASN A 383 -15.50 0.72 -6.19
CA ASN A 383 -15.36 -0.20 -7.29
C ASN A 383 -16.02 0.39 -8.55
N CYS A 384 -15.25 1.08 -9.39
CA CYS A 384 -15.61 1.43 -10.75
C CYS A 384 -14.53 0.86 -11.67
N GLY A 385 -14.78 -0.37 -12.13
CA GLY A 385 -13.94 -1.09 -13.10
C GLY A 385 -13.74 -0.30 -14.40
N SER A 386 -12.56 -0.48 -14.97
CA SER A 386 -11.95 0.37 -16.00
C SER A 386 -12.47 0.16 -17.43
N GLU A 387 -13.78 -0.05 -17.65
CA GLU A 387 -14.31 -0.27 -19.01
C GLU A 387 -15.57 0.55 -19.37
N ASN A 388 -16.03 1.47 -18.53
CA ASN A 388 -17.21 2.28 -18.87
C ASN A 388 -17.15 3.72 -18.32
N ARG A 389 -16.10 4.48 -18.65
CA ARG A 389 -16.13 5.95 -18.51
C ARG A 389 -16.88 6.56 -19.71
N ARG A 390 -18.17 6.21 -19.87
CA ARG A 390 -19.10 7.13 -20.54
C ARG A 390 -19.16 8.36 -19.63
N SER A 391 -18.96 9.54 -20.20
CA SER A 391 -18.97 10.80 -19.44
C SER A 391 -20.19 10.86 -18.52
N ALA A 392 -20.03 11.40 -17.31
CA ALA A 392 -21.11 11.42 -16.29
C ALA A 392 -22.42 12.03 -16.83
N PHE A 393 -22.31 12.90 -17.83
CA PHE A 393 -23.40 13.62 -18.50
C PHE A 393 -23.94 12.94 -19.77
N ASP A 394 -23.34 11.84 -20.22
CA ASP A 394 -23.74 11.15 -21.45
C ASP A 394 -25.15 10.55 -21.30
N ARG A 395 -26.08 11.06 -22.13
CA ARG A 395 -27.46 10.58 -22.23
C ARG A 395 -28.29 10.73 -20.95
N ILE A 396 -28.04 11.72 -20.11
CA ILE A 396 -28.94 12.00 -18.97
C ILE A 396 -30.30 12.46 -19.50
N ILE A 397 -30.30 13.45 -20.38
CA ILE A 397 -31.49 14.08 -20.95
C ILE A 397 -31.94 13.32 -22.20
N SER A 398 -31.01 12.95 -23.09
CA SER A 398 -31.30 12.36 -24.40
C SER A 398 -32.15 11.08 -24.35
N ARG A 399 -32.10 10.32 -23.24
CA ARG A 399 -32.93 9.12 -23.02
C ARG A 399 -34.44 9.38 -23.11
N VAL A 400 -34.90 10.60 -22.82
CA VAL A 400 -36.32 10.96 -22.85
C VAL A 400 -36.91 10.90 -24.24
N PHE A 401 -36.10 11.09 -25.28
CA PHE A 401 -36.55 11.09 -26.67
C PHE A 401 -36.73 9.70 -27.26
N LYS A 402 -36.21 8.64 -26.61
CA LYS A 402 -36.23 7.27 -27.12
C LYS A 402 -37.61 6.77 -27.59
N PRO A 403 -38.71 6.96 -26.83
CA PRO A 403 -40.04 6.51 -27.27
C PRO A 403 -40.56 7.24 -28.52
N TYR A 404 -40.09 8.46 -28.76
CA TYR A 404 -40.53 9.34 -29.85
C TYR A 404 -39.68 9.19 -31.12
N MET A 405 -38.62 8.38 -31.08
CA MET A 405 -37.72 8.16 -32.21
C MET A 405 -38.36 7.42 -33.38
N SER A 406 -39.48 6.73 -33.17
CA SER A 406 -40.25 6.12 -34.26
C SER A 406 -40.84 7.17 -35.23
N LEU A 407 -41.17 8.37 -34.75
CA LEU A 407 -41.66 9.49 -35.57
C LEU A 407 -40.51 10.15 -36.34
N PHE A 408 -39.35 10.28 -35.69
CA PHE A 408 -38.10 10.70 -36.33
C PHE A 408 -37.76 9.78 -37.49
N LEU A 409 -37.76 8.46 -37.28
CA LEU A 409 -37.40 7.48 -38.31
C LEU A 409 -38.28 7.57 -39.56
N LYS A 410 -39.56 7.91 -39.40
CA LYS A 410 -40.49 8.10 -40.53
C LYS A 410 -40.14 9.33 -41.36
N LEU A 411 -39.81 10.45 -40.71
CA LEU A 411 -39.38 11.65 -41.44
C LEU A 411 -38.00 11.52 -42.03
N GLU A 412 -37.08 10.85 -41.33
CA GLU A 412 -35.73 10.61 -41.82
C GLU A 412 -35.77 9.78 -43.10
N ARG A 413 -36.62 8.73 -43.15
CA ARG A 413 -36.90 7.96 -44.36
C ARG A 413 -37.45 8.83 -45.51
N ALA A 414 -38.42 9.70 -45.22
CA ALA A 414 -39.00 10.59 -46.22
C ALA A 414 -37.96 11.59 -46.76
N HIS A 415 -37.17 12.19 -45.87
CA HIS A 415 -36.12 13.13 -46.23
C HIS A 415 -35.01 12.48 -47.04
N MET A 416 -34.59 11.26 -46.70
CA MET A 416 -33.62 10.50 -47.51
C MET A 416 -34.17 10.15 -48.88
N ALA A 417 -35.44 9.79 -49.00
CA ALA A 417 -36.07 9.52 -50.28
C ALA A 417 -36.13 10.78 -51.17
N ASP A 418 -36.43 11.95 -50.59
CA ASP A 418 -36.43 13.22 -51.31
C ASP A 418 -35.01 13.71 -51.64
N LEU A 419 -34.04 13.46 -50.75
CA LEU A 419 -32.62 13.72 -50.99
C LEU A 419 -32.13 12.92 -52.20
N VAL A 420 -32.39 11.61 -52.24
CA VAL A 420 -32.03 10.74 -53.38
C VAL A 420 -32.62 11.26 -54.69
N LYS A 421 -33.91 11.65 -54.71
CA LYS A 421 -34.52 12.25 -55.91
C LYS A 421 -33.84 13.55 -56.33
N SER A 422 -33.50 14.41 -55.35
CA SER A 422 -32.84 15.68 -55.63
C SER A 422 -31.42 15.50 -56.16
N LEU A 423 -30.67 14.52 -55.62
CA LEU A 423 -29.32 14.19 -56.05
C LEU A 423 -29.32 13.65 -57.48
N LEU A 424 -30.19 12.68 -57.78
CA LEU A 424 -30.34 12.14 -59.13
C LEU A 424 -30.73 13.22 -60.17
N SER A 425 -31.50 14.24 -59.76
CA SER A 425 -31.90 15.35 -60.64
C SER A 425 -30.82 16.44 -60.84
N LYS A 426 -29.86 16.55 -59.92
CA LYS A 426 -28.80 17.58 -59.92
C LYS A 426 -27.47 17.08 -60.44
N GLU A 427 -27.35 15.77 -60.67
CA GLU A 427 -26.12 15.20 -61.22
C GLU A 427 -25.91 15.59 -62.67
N ASP A 428 -24.81 16.30 -62.92
CA ASP A 428 -24.27 16.47 -64.26
C ASP A 428 -23.58 15.15 -64.66
N TRP A 429 -24.36 14.23 -65.24
CA TRP A 429 -23.93 12.91 -65.73
C TRP A 429 -22.86 12.95 -66.84
N GLY A 430 -22.27 14.12 -67.13
CA GLY A 430 -21.33 14.37 -68.21
C GLY A 430 -19.97 14.93 -67.79
N ALA A 431 -19.75 15.34 -66.53
CA ALA A 431 -18.47 15.93 -66.13
C ALA A 431 -17.46 14.84 -65.71
N GLY A 432 -16.94 14.10 -66.69
CA GLY A 432 -15.87 13.12 -66.45
C GLY A 432 -15.52 12.19 -67.61
N LEU A 433 -16.14 12.33 -68.79
CA LEU A 433 -15.77 11.51 -69.96
C LEU A 433 -14.58 12.07 -70.77
N ASP A 434 -14.04 13.24 -70.43
CA ASP A 434 -13.01 13.89 -71.26
C ASP A 434 -11.57 13.71 -70.71
N ASN A 435 -11.38 13.04 -69.57
CA ASN A 435 -10.04 12.70 -69.09
C ASN A 435 -9.67 11.27 -69.49
N GLU A 436 -9.30 11.12 -70.76
CA GLU A 436 -8.43 10.04 -71.23
C GLU A 436 -7.03 10.21 -70.59
N THR A 437 -6.91 9.89 -69.30
CA THR A 437 -5.61 9.52 -68.73
C THR A 437 -5.80 8.31 -67.85
N GLU A 438 -4.93 7.35 -68.12
CA GLU A 438 -4.91 5.99 -67.63
C GLU A 438 -4.73 5.88 -66.11
N GLU A 439 -5.33 4.82 -65.58
CA GLU A 439 -5.07 4.15 -64.30
C GLU A 439 -5.58 4.79 -62.98
N GLU A 440 -6.43 4.00 -62.32
CA GLU A 440 -6.67 3.93 -60.86
C GLU A 440 -7.42 5.09 -60.17
N GLU A 441 -8.68 5.30 -60.54
CA GLU A 441 -9.83 5.39 -59.61
C GLU A 441 -11.07 5.74 -60.43
N ALA A 442 -12.13 4.94 -60.34
CA ALA A 442 -13.40 5.29 -60.98
C ALA A 442 -13.85 6.66 -60.42
N PRO A 443 -14.21 7.65 -61.27
CA PRO A 443 -14.58 8.98 -60.79
C PRO A 443 -15.78 8.87 -59.84
N VAL A 444 -15.56 9.20 -58.57
CA VAL A 444 -16.61 9.17 -57.55
C VAL A 444 -17.61 10.28 -57.85
N LEU A 445 -18.86 9.91 -58.11
CA LEU A 445 -19.94 10.86 -58.33
C LEU A 445 -20.10 11.76 -57.09
N SER A 446 -20.21 13.07 -57.30
CA SER A 446 -20.38 14.07 -56.23
C SER A 446 -21.62 13.78 -55.37
N SER A 447 -22.68 13.27 -55.98
CA SER A 447 -23.91 12.79 -55.34
C SER A 447 -23.70 11.65 -54.35
N THR A 448 -22.76 10.74 -54.64
CA THR A 448 -22.41 9.63 -53.74
C THR A 448 -21.71 10.19 -52.50
N GLY A 449 -20.83 11.18 -52.68
CA GLY A 449 -20.21 11.92 -51.57
C GLY A 449 -21.23 12.60 -50.67
N GLU A 450 -22.19 13.34 -51.25
CA GLU A 450 -23.25 14.02 -50.50
C GLU A 450 -24.18 13.04 -49.76
N LEU A 451 -24.53 11.92 -50.38
CA LEU A 451 -25.36 10.86 -49.77
C LEU A 451 -24.66 10.22 -48.57
N PHE A 452 -23.39 9.82 -48.70
CA PHE A 452 -22.65 9.21 -47.60
C PHE A 452 -22.33 10.20 -46.47
N LEU A 453 -22.09 11.49 -46.78
CA LEU A 453 -21.97 12.53 -45.76
C LEU A 453 -23.29 12.71 -44.98
N TYR A 454 -24.43 12.66 -45.66
CA TYR A 454 -25.74 12.71 -45.02
C TYR A 454 -25.99 11.48 -44.13
N ILE A 455 -25.74 10.27 -44.65
CA ILE A 455 -25.88 9.02 -43.88
C ILE A 455 -24.99 9.05 -42.64
N LYS A 456 -23.72 9.49 -42.77
CA LYS A 456 -22.80 9.64 -41.64
C LYS A 456 -23.32 10.64 -40.61
N ARG A 457 -23.88 11.78 -41.03
CA ARG A 457 -24.48 12.77 -40.13
C ARG A 457 -25.69 12.19 -39.39
N SER A 458 -26.61 11.55 -40.10
CA SER A 458 -27.82 10.93 -39.55
C SER A 458 -27.49 9.78 -38.57
N LEU A 459 -26.47 8.97 -38.90
CA LEU A 459 -25.95 7.92 -38.03
C LEU A 459 -25.33 8.47 -36.74
N ASN A 460 -24.53 9.53 -36.83
CA ASN A 460 -23.94 10.19 -35.67
C ASN A 460 -25.01 10.80 -34.75
N GLN A 461 -26.07 11.38 -35.33
CA GLN A 461 -27.21 11.92 -34.57
C GLN A 461 -27.99 10.82 -33.84
N CYS A 462 -28.25 9.69 -34.50
CA CYS A 462 -29.00 8.59 -33.89
C CYS A 462 -28.19 7.84 -32.84
N SER A 463 -26.92 7.56 -33.10
CA SER A 463 -26.02 6.86 -32.17
C SER A 463 -25.78 7.63 -30.86
N ALA A 464 -25.87 8.96 -30.91
CA ALA A 464 -25.82 9.80 -29.72
C ALA A 464 -27.07 9.66 -28.83
N VAL A 465 -28.23 9.35 -29.39
CA VAL A 465 -29.49 9.25 -28.61
C VAL A 465 -29.80 7.84 -28.17
N ASP A 466 -29.60 6.85 -29.04
CA ASP A 466 -29.90 5.44 -28.74
C ASP A 466 -28.99 4.50 -29.55
N THR A 467 -28.52 3.43 -28.89
CA THR A 467 -27.60 2.43 -29.47
C THR A 467 -28.29 1.09 -29.74
N GLY A 468 -29.61 1.02 -29.57
CA GLY A 468 -30.37 -0.22 -29.68
C GLY A 468 -31.23 -0.31 -30.95
N GLU A 469 -32.52 -0.52 -30.76
CA GLU A 469 -33.50 -0.87 -31.80
C GLU A 469 -33.68 0.22 -32.87
N THR A 470 -33.63 1.50 -32.48
CA THR A 470 -33.76 2.64 -33.40
C THR A 470 -32.63 2.70 -34.44
N LEU A 471 -31.40 2.34 -34.05
CA LEU A 471 -30.24 2.26 -34.94
C LEU A 471 -30.41 1.15 -36.00
N LEU A 472 -31.00 0.02 -35.60
CA LEU A 472 -31.30 -1.09 -36.50
C LEU A 472 -32.43 -0.76 -37.49
N HIS A 473 -33.42 0.03 -37.06
CA HIS A 473 -34.45 0.54 -37.98
C HIS A 473 -33.91 1.62 -38.93
N LEU A 474 -32.89 2.38 -38.51
CA LEU A 474 -32.19 3.34 -39.34
C LEU A 474 -31.27 2.66 -40.36
N SER A 475 -30.54 1.61 -39.97
CA SER A 475 -29.69 0.87 -40.93
C SER A 475 -30.51 0.22 -42.05
N ARG A 476 -31.70 -0.32 -41.73
CA ARG A 476 -32.67 -0.78 -42.74
C ARG A 476 -33.17 0.36 -43.63
N ALA A 477 -33.37 1.55 -43.07
CA ALA A 477 -33.72 2.72 -43.87
C ALA A 477 -32.58 3.14 -44.82
N PHE A 478 -31.33 3.08 -44.36
CA PHE A 478 -30.16 3.33 -45.22
C PHE A 478 -30.07 2.30 -46.34
N GLU A 479 -30.28 1.02 -46.05
CA GLU A 479 -30.35 -0.04 -47.05
C GLU A 479 -31.43 0.25 -48.11
N GLU A 480 -32.66 0.56 -47.69
CA GLU A 480 -33.75 0.93 -48.59
C GLU A 480 -33.37 2.14 -49.48
N THR A 481 -32.73 3.16 -48.93
CA THR A 481 -32.33 4.37 -49.68
C THR A 481 -31.18 4.12 -50.65
N LEU A 482 -30.20 3.29 -50.28
CA LEU A 482 -29.09 2.90 -51.14
C LEU A 482 -29.57 2.04 -52.30
N ILE A 483 -30.55 1.15 -52.07
CA ILE A 483 -31.21 0.38 -53.12
C ILE A 483 -31.95 1.32 -54.08
N GLN A 484 -32.70 2.31 -53.57
CA GLN A 484 -33.40 3.30 -54.41
C GLN A 484 -32.42 4.13 -55.24
N TYR A 485 -31.30 4.54 -54.66
CA TYR A 485 -30.25 5.26 -55.35
C TYR A 485 -29.59 4.41 -56.44
N ALA A 486 -29.23 3.15 -56.15
CA ALA A 486 -28.68 2.22 -57.12
C ALA A 486 -29.66 1.93 -58.28
N GLN A 487 -30.96 1.79 -57.98
CA GLN A 487 -32.00 1.65 -59.00
C GLN A 487 -32.16 2.91 -59.86
N GLY A 488 -32.04 4.10 -59.27
CA GLY A 488 -32.02 5.37 -59.99
C GLY A 488 -30.82 5.46 -60.94
N LEU A 489 -29.63 5.11 -60.44
CA LEU A 489 -28.40 5.05 -61.23
C LEU A 489 -28.53 4.08 -62.41
N HIS A 490 -29.03 2.86 -62.16
CA HIS A 490 -29.23 1.87 -63.23
C HIS A 490 -30.23 2.33 -64.30
N LYS A 491 -31.30 3.03 -63.92
CA LYS A 491 -32.26 3.59 -64.88
C LYS A 491 -31.62 4.66 -65.75
N HIS A 492 -30.86 5.58 -65.15
CA HIS A 492 -30.17 6.63 -65.91
C HIS A 492 -29.06 6.08 -66.82
N ILE A 493 -28.30 5.09 -66.37
CA ILE A 493 -27.31 4.39 -67.22
C ILE A 493 -28.02 3.70 -68.40
N ALA A 494 -29.15 3.03 -68.15
CA ALA A 494 -29.92 2.36 -69.20
C ALA A 494 -30.58 3.35 -70.20
N GLU A 495 -30.97 4.55 -69.75
CA GLU A 495 -31.47 5.64 -70.60
C GLU A 495 -30.37 6.27 -71.46
N LYS A 496 -29.13 6.33 -70.95
CA LYS A 496 -27.96 6.86 -71.68
C LYS A 496 -27.33 5.85 -72.66
N ALA A 497 -27.61 4.56 -72.48
CA ALA A 497 -27.14 3.47 -73.33
C ALA A 497 -28.09 3.14 -74.52
N ARG A 498 -29.29 3.72 -74.54
CA ARG A 498 -30.19 3.76 -75.69
C ARG A 498 -29.99 5.06 -76.47
#